data_AF-A0A2E8VER8-F1
#
_entry.id   AF-A0A2E8VER8-F1
#
_cell.length_a   1.000
_cell.length_b   1.000
_cell.length_c   1.000
_cell.angle_alpha   90.00
_cell.angle_beta   90.00
_cell.angle_gamma   90.00
#
_symmetry.space_group_name_H-M   'P 1'
#
loop_
_entity.id
_entity.type
_entity.pdbx_description
1 polymer ?
#
loop_
_entity_poly.entity_id
_entity_poly.type
_entity_poly.pdbx_seq_one_letter_code
_entity_poly.pdbx_strand_id
1 'polypeptide(L)'
;MNIKTILNILSALLTIMGLSMLFPAFISWLFNEPDLLSFLYCSAITVAVGLPVWFFTRKNRTLRNRDGFAIVTFSWIITALAGALPFYISGAIPNFT
;
A
#
# COMPACT_ATOMS: atom_id res chain seq x y z
N MET A 1 1.63 -21.68 -10.01
CA MET A 1 1.89 -20.31 -9.54
C MET A 1 2.16 -20.37 -8.05
N ASN A 2 3.21 -19.71 -7.58
CA ASN A 2 3.50 -19.64 -6.15
C ASN A 2 2.75 -18.47 -5.51
N ILE A 3 1.50 -18.69 -5.11
CA ILE A 3 0.63 -17.65 -4.52
C ILE A 3 1.29 -16.99 -3.30
N LYS A 4 2.01 -17.77 -2.47
CA LYS A 4 2.73 -17.22 -1.31
C LYS A 4 3.82 -16.21 -1.71
N THR A 5 4.56 -16.46 -2.79
CA THR A 5 5.60 -15.55 -3.29
C THR A 5 4.98 -14.28 -3.86
N ILE A 6 3.90 -14.43 -4.62
CA ILE A 6 3.15 -13.30 -5.18
C ILE A 6 2.64 -12.42 -4.04
N LEU A 7 1.95 -13.00 -3.06
CA LEU A 7 1.45 -12.27 -1.89
C LEU A 7 2.57 -11.63 -1.09
N ASN A 8 3.74 -12.28 -0.95
CA ASN A 8 4.87 -11.69 -0.25
C ASN A 8 5.34 -10.37 -0.90
N ILE A 9 5.47 -10.36 -2.22
CA ILE A 9 5.92 -9.17 -2.95
C ILE A 9 4.85 -8.08 -2.94
N LEU A 10 3.58 -8.45 -3.17
CA LEU A 10 2.48 -7.49 -3.16
C LEU A 10 2.26 -6.85 -1.78
N SER A 11 2.37 -7.64 -0.71
CA SER A 11 2.25 -7.15 0.67
C SER A 11 3.45 -6.32 1.11
N ALA A 12 4.66 -6.64 0.65
CA ALA A 12 5.84 -5.78 0.83
C ALA A 12 5.62 -4.42 0.15
N LEU A 13 5.15 -4.41 -1.09
CA LEU A 13 4.83 -3.20 -1.84
C LEU A 13 3.76 -2.36 -1.11
N LEU A 14 2.67 -2.98 -0.66
CA LEU A 14 1.62 -2.29 0.08
C LEU A 14 2.14 -1.68 1.40
N THR A 15 3.00 -2.41 2.11
CA THR A 15 3.63 -1.92 3.35
C THR A 15 4.54 -0.72 3.07
N ILE A 16 5.35 -0.79 2.02
CA ILE A 16 6.23 0.32 1.60
C ILE A 16 5.39 1.55 1.23
N MET A 17 4.28 1.37 0.51
CA MET A 17 3.36 2.46 0.21
C MET A 17 2.78 3.09 1.48
N GLY A 18 2.32 2.27 2.43
CA GLY A 18 1.81 2.79 3.70
C GLY A 18 2.87 3.56 4.50
N LEU A 19 4.11 3.08 4.54
CA LEU A 19 5.22 3.81 5.17
C LEU A 19 5.57 5.09 4.42
N SER A 20 5.48 5.10 3.09
CA SER A 20 5.74 6.29 2.28
C SER A 20 4.74 7.41 2.55
N MET A 21 3.49 7.09 2.93
CA MET A 21 2.48 8.08 3.34
C MET A 21 2.82 8.82 4.63
N LEU A 22 3.79 8.33 5.43
CA LEU A 22 4.28 9.07 6.59
C LEU A 22 5.06 10.32 6.20
N PHE A 23 5.65 10.38 5.00
CA PHE A 23 6.30 11.58 4.49
C PHE A 23 5.31 12.75 4.30
N PRO A 24 4.23 12.62 3.51
CA PRO A 24 3.24 13.68 3.39
C PRO A 24 2.50 13.95 4.71
N ALA A 25 2.32 12.96 5.59
CA ALA A 25 1.83 13.19 6.95
C ALA A 25 2.76 14.14 7.74
N PHE A 26 4.07 13.89 7.70
CA PHE A 26 5.06 14.74 8.37
C PHE A 26 5.07 16.17 7.81
N ILE A 27 4.96 16.32 6.48
CA ILE A 27 4.84 17.63 5.85
C ILE A 27 3.55 18.33 6.29
N SER A 28 2.42 17.64 6.24
CA SER A 28 1.13 18.17 6.69
C SER A 28 1.16 18.63 8.15
N TRP A 29 1.87 17.91 9.02
CA TRP A 29 2.09 18.33 10.40
C TRP A 29 2.93 19.61 10.52
N LEU A 30 4.00 19.74 9.73
CA LEU A 30 4.86 20.93 9.74
C LEU A 30 4.13 22.19 9.27
N PHE A 31 3.23 22.05 8.30
CA PHE A 31 2.47 23.15 7.72
C PHE A 31 1.08 23.37 8.37
N ASN A 32 0.72 22.59 9.41
CA ASN A 32 -0.61 22.61 10.04
C ASN A 32 -1.78 22.40 9.06
N GLU A 33 -1.59 21.53 8.08
CA GLU A 33 -2.63 21.16 7.12
C GLU A 33 -3.64 20.18 7.74
N PRO A 34 -4.93 20.23 7.37
CA PRO A 34 -5.97 19.37 7.94
C PRO A 34 -5.84 17.89 7.53
N ASP A 35 -5.03 17.59 6.51
CA ASP A 35 -4.89 16.25 5.93
C ASP A 35 -4.05 15.27 6.76
N LEU A 36 -3.46 15.73 7.87
CA LEU A 36 -2.57 14.94 8.72
C LEU A 36 -3.24 13.63 9.16
N LEU A 37 -4.47 13.72 9.66
CA LEU A 37 -5.22 12.56 10.14
C LEU A 37 -5.53 11.59 8.99
N SER A 38 -5.87 12.11 7.81
CA SER A 38 -6.15 11.32 6.61
C SER A 38 -4.94 10.48 6.20
N PHE A 39 -3.75 11.08 6.14
CA PHE A 39 -2.52 10.35 5.82
C PHE A 39 -2.16 9.32 6.90
N LEU A 40 -2.30 9.66 8.18
CA LEU A 40 -2.02 8.74 9.28
C LEU A 40 -2.97 7.54 9.28
N TYR A 41 -4.27 7.74 9.09
CA TYR A 41 -5.23 6.65 8.99
C TYR A 41 -4.97 5.77 7.76
N CYS A 42 -4.70 6.37 6.60
CA CYS A 42 -4.37 5.61 5.38
C CYS A 42 -3.09 4.79 5.55
N SER A 43 -2.04 5.40 6.12
CA SER A 43 -0.78 4.73 6.44
C SER A 43 -1.01 3.56 7.39
N ALA A 44 -1.78 3.77 8.47
CA ALA A 44 -2.09 2.73 9.44
C ALA A 44 -2.84 1.56 8.80
N ILE A 45 -3.86 1.82 7.99
CA ILE A 45 -4.65 0.77 7.30
C ILE A 45 -3.77 -0.03 6.33
N THR A 46 -3.01 0.65 5.48
CA THR A 46 -2.19 0.00 4.44
C THR A 46 -1.05 -0.81 5.07
N VAL A 47 -0.39 -0.30 6.11
CA VAL A 47 0.64 -1.05 6.86
C VAL A 47 0.02 -2.19 7.66
N ALA A 48 -1.13 -1.99 8.31
CA ALA A 48 -1.80 -3.05 9.08
C ALA A 48 -2.25 -4.22 8.20
N VAL A 49 -2.57 -3.99 6.92
CA VAL A 49 -2.89 -5.05 5.97
C VAL A 49 -1.61 -5.66 5.38
N GLY A 50 -0.66 -4.85 4.94
CA GLY A 50 0.55 -5.31 4.26
C GLY A 50 1.49 -6.09 5.18
N LEU A 51 1.77 -5.57 6.38
CA LEU A 51 2.84 -6.06 7.24
C LEU A 51 2.60 -7.48 7.77
N PRO A 52 1.39 -7.85 8.24
CA PRO A 52 1.11 -9.23 8.65
C PRO A 52 1.21 -10.21 7.49
N VAL A 53 0.64 -9.87 6.32
CA VAL A 53 0.67 -10.74 5.14
C VAL A 53 2.12 -10.97 4.69
N TRP A 54 2.93 -9.91 4.69
CA TRP A 54 4.35 -10.01 4.37
C TRP A 54 5.08 -10.92 5.35
N PHE A 55 4.84 -10.76 6.65
CA PHE A 55 5.47 -11.54 7.70
C PHE A 55 5.18 -13.04 7.57
N PHE A 56 3.91 -13.42 7.33
CA PHE A 56 3.53 -14.83 7.17
C PHE A 56 4.00 -15.47 5.85
N THR A 57 4.31 -14.66 4.84
CA THR A 57 4.66 -15.12 3.49
C THR A 57 6.16 -15.06 3.17
N ARG A 58 7.01 -14.55 4.08
CA ARG A 58 8.46 -14.32 3.93
C ARG A 58 9.31 -15.53 3.51
N LYS A 59 8.77 -16.75 3.46
CA LYS A 59 9.55 -17.95 3.13
C LYS A 59 10.05 -17.92 1.67
N ASN A 60 11.37 -18.09 1.51
CA ASN A 60 12.04 -18.16 0.21
C ASN A 60 11.43 -19.24 -0.70
N ARG A 61 10.98 -18.83 -1.89
CA ARG A 61 10.45 -19.71 -2.93
C ARG A 61 10.88 -19.20 -4.29
N THR A 62 11.21 -20.12 -5.18
CA THR A 62 11.67 -19.80 -6.53
C THR A 62 10.58 -19.09 -7.33
N LEU A 63 10.93 -17.93 -7.88
CA LEU A 63 10.04 -17.12 -8.71
C LEU A 63 10.04 -17.70 -10.13
N ARG A 64 8.84 -17.96 -10.67
CA ARG A 64 8.67 -18.37 -12.07
C ARG A 64 8.21 -17.18 -12.91
N ASN A 65 8.50 -17.16 -14.21
CA ASN A 65 8.11 -16.05 -15.10
C ASN A 65 6.61 -15.72 -15.04
N ARG A 66 5.75 -16.75 -14.96
CA ARG A 66 4.29 -16.57 -14.80
C ARG A 66 3.88 -15.89 -13.49
N ASP A 67 4.63 -16.08 -12.41
CA ASP A 67 4.37 -15.40 -11.14
C ASP A 67 4.72 -13.90 -11.26
N GLY A 68 5.77 -13.57 -12.01
CA GLY A 68 6.18 -12.19 -12.30
C GLY A 68 5.10 -11.37 -13.02
N PHE A 69 4.47 -11.93 -14.07
CA PHE A 69 3.35 -11.27 -14.76
C PHE A 69 2.20 -10.95 -13.81
N ALA A 70 1.81 -11.89 -12.95
CA ALA A 70 0.76 -11.67 -11.96
C ALA A 70 1.14 -10.57 -10.97
N ILE A 71 2.39 -10.57 -10.48
CA ILE A 71 2.88 -9.54 -9.55
C ILE A 71 2.74 -8.14 -10.17
N VAL A 72 3.17 -7.95 -11.41
CA VAL A 72 3.10 -6.64 -12.08
C VAL A 72 1.66 -6.18 -12.28
N THR A 73 0.77 -7.07 -12.74
CA THR A 73 -0.64 -6.71 -12.94
C THR A 73 -1.31 -6.32 -11.62
N PHE A 74 -1.14 -7.13 -10.58
CA PHE A 74 -1.75 -6.85 -9.28
C PHE A 74 -1.08 -5.68 -8.55
N SER A 75 0.23 -5.43 -8.77
CA SER A 75 0.89 -4.27 -8.16
C SER A 75 0.27 -2.98 -8.64
N TRP A 76 -0.02 -2.83 -9.94
CA TRP A 76 -0.67 -1.62 -10.45
C TRP A 76 -2.05 -1.37 -9.83
N ILE A 77 -2.86 -2.43 -9.69
CA ILE A 77 -4.18 -2.34 -9.09
C ILE A 77 -4.08 -1.94 -7.61
N ILE A 78 -3.21 -2.61 -6.85
CA ILE A 78 -3.01 -2.31 -5.42
C ILE A 78 -2.46 -0.91 -5.23
N THR A 79 -1.49 -0.48 -6.06
CA THR A 79 -0.91 0.86 -6.01
C THR A 79 -1.97 1.93 -6.29
N ALA A 80 -2.83 1.73 -7.29
CA ALA A 80 -3.90 2.68 -7.60
C ALA A 80 -4.89 2.81 -6.42
N LEU A 81 -5.32 1.67 -5.85
CA LEU A 81 -6.25 1.66 -4.72
C LEU A 81 -5.65 2.28 -3.45
N ALA A 82 -4.42 1.88 -3.10
CA ALA A 82 -3.73 2.42 -1.93
C ALA A 82 -3.42 3.91 -2.12
N GLY A 83 -2.97 4.32 -3.31
CA GLY A 83 -2.67 5.71 -3.63
C GLY A 83 -3.89 6.62 -3.65
N ALA A 84 -5.08 6.10 -3.98
CA ALA A 84 -6.32 6.85 -3.94
C ALA A 84 -6.87 7.06 -2.51
N LEU A 85 -6.46 6.22 -1.56
CA LEU A 85 -7.02 6.20 -0.19
C LEU A 85 -6.94 7.56 0.52
N PRO A 86 -5.80 8.27 0.52
CA PRO A 86 -5.69 9.58 1.18
C PRO A 86 -6.63 10.62 0.59
N PHE A 87 -6.79 10.65 -0.73
CA PHE A 87 -7.67 11.59 -1.43
C PHE A 87 -9.15 11.33 -1.14
N TYR A 88 -9.51 10.06 -1.01
CA TYR A 88 -10.88 9.66 -0.68
C TYR A 88 -11.21 9.98 0.78
N ILE A 89 -10.31 9.63 1.72
CA ILE A 89 -10.52 9.85 3.15
C ILE A 89 -10.43 11.33 3.54
N SER A 90 -9.56 12.11 2.91
CA SER A 90 -9.51 13.57 3.15
C SER A 90 -10.73 14.31 2.62
N GLY A 91 -11.54 13.66 1.75
CA GLY A 91 -12.66 14.31 1.08
C GLY A 91 -12.23 15.23 -0.06
N ALA A 92 -10.95 15.27 -0.42
CA ALA A 92 -10.46 16.03 -1.57
C ALA A 92 -11.03 15.49 -2.89
N ILE A 93 -11.19 14.16 -3.00
CA ILE A 93 -11.83 13.48 -4.13
C ILE A 93 -12.79 12.43 -3.57
N PRO A 94 -14.05 12.81 -3.24
CA PRO A 94 -14.98 11.93 -2.53
C PRO A 94 -15.68 10.90 -3.42
N ASN A 95 -15.54 10.99 -4.74
CA ASN A 95 -16.19 10.09 -5.70
C ASN A 95 -15.22 9.66 -6.80
N PHE A 96 -15.41 8.43 -7.29
CA PHE A 96 -14.65 7.85 -8.40
C PHE A 96 -15.35 8.04 -9.77
N THR A 97 -16.43 8.83 -9.79
CA THR A 97 -17.28 9.15 -10.96
C THR A 97 -17.28 10.65 -11.19
#